data_AF-A0A6M1L7X9-F1
#
_entry.id   AF-A0A6M1L7X9-F1
#
_cell.length_a   1.000
_cell.length_b   1.000
_cell.length_c   1.000
_cell.angle_alpha   90.00
_cell.angle_beta   90.00
_cell.angle_gamma   90.00
#
_symmetry.space_group_name_H-M   'P 1'
#
loop_
_entity.id
_entity.type
_entity.pdbx_description
1 polymer ?
#
loop_
_entity_poly.entity_id
_entity_poly.type
_entity_poly.pdbx_seq_one_letter_code
_entity_poly.pdbx_strand_id
1 'polypeptide(L)'
;MIEDIGNRVSLEDGYRLAAVDALRLLDRIMAATDTGADEESRHGCALALGTALLAVVQEYLERTSNDHDVELFLEVNGRQPEEMVAWSVNILAGLRLRRIPTVEYRSICDSAVEVAARRLHSSS
;
A
#
# COMPACT_ATOMS: atom_id res chain seq x y z
N MET A 1 27.82 22.91 16.88
CA MET A 1 27.87 21.44 16.80
C MET A 1 26.65 20.89 17.52
N ILE A 2 25.55 20.71 16.78
CA ILE A 2 24.49 19.72 17.06
C ILE A 2 23.94 19.38 15.67
N GLU A 3 24.48 18.34 15.05
CA GLU A 3 23.82 17.71 13.91
C GLU A 3 22.67 16.90 14.51
N ASP A 4 21.45 17.36 14.28
CA ASP A 4 20.24 16.59 14.51
C ASP A 4 20.17 15.49 13.44
N ILE A 5 20.95 14.42 13.63
CA ILE A 5 20.92 13.20 12.81
C ILE A 5 19.67 12.38 13.20
N GLY A 6 18.51 13.03 13.15
CA GLY A 6 17.21 12.38 13.27
C GLY A 6 16.91 11.67 11.96
N ASN A 7 17.40 10.43 11.83
CA ASN A 7 17.08 9.40 10.84
C ASN A 7 15.96 9.77 9.84
N ARG A 8 16.25 10.66 8.88
CA ARG A 8 15.31 11.02 7.81
C ARG A 8 15.43 9.92 6.78
N VAL A 9 14.43 9.06 6.66
CA VAL A 9 14.29 8.19 5.48
C VAL A 9 14.27 9.13 4.27
N SER A 10 15.29 9.02 3.42
CA SER A 10 15.34 9.74 2.15
C SER A 10 14.11 9.36 1.32
N LEU A 11 13.64 10.26 0.44
CA LEU A 11 12.55 9.95 -0.48
C LEU A 11 12.80 8.63 -1.22
N GLU A 12 14.02 8.46 -1.72
CA GLU A 12 14.47 7.26 -2.42
C GLU A 12 14.42 6.00 -1.54
N ASP A 13 14.85 6.09 -0.28
CA ASP A 13 14.75 4.99 0.67
C ASP A 13 13.30 4.64 1.01
N GLY A 14 12.42 5.64 1.10
CA GLY A 14 10.99 5.46 1.33
C GLY A 14 10.35 4.64 0.22
N TYR A 15 10.63 5.00 -1.04
CA TYR A 15 10.16 4.27 -2.21
C TYR A 15 10.78 2.87 -2.33
N ARG A 16 12.08 2.73 -2.05
CA ARG A 16 12.75 1.43 -2.07
C ARG A 16 12.16 0.47 -1.04
N LEU A 17 11.90 0.93 0.19
CA LEU A 17 11.26 0.13 1.22
C LEU A 17 9.80 -0.21 0.86
N ALA A 18 9.05 0.76 0.32
CA ALA A 18 7.69 0.54 -0.15
C ALA A 18 7.63 -0.51 -1.27
N ALA A 19 8.60 -0.53 -2.18
CA ALA A 19 8.69 -1.55 -3.23
C ALA A 19 8.90 -2.96 -2.66
N VAL A 20 9.78 -3.10 -1.66
CA VAL A 20 10.00 -4.39 -0.97
C VAL A 20 8.73 -4.83 -0.25
N ASP A 21 8.03 -3.92 0.42
CA ASP A 21 6.78 -4.24 1.10
C ASP A 21 5.69 -4.63 0.11
N ALA A 22 5.51 -3.88 -0.99
CA ALA A 22 4.53 -4.20 -2.03
C ALA A 22 4.72 -5.60 -2.60
N LEU A 23 5.97 -6.01 -2.89
CA LEU A 23 6.28 -7.36 -3.36
C LEU A 23 5.89 -8.43 -2.32
N ARG A 24 6.23 -8.21 -1.04
CA ARG A 24 5.87 -9.14 0.04
C ARG A 24 4.37 -9.26 0.24
N LEU A 25 3.62 -8.16 0.12
CA LEU A 25 2.16 -8.18 0.22
C LEU A 25 1.54 -8.91 -0.98
N LEU A 26 2.09 -8.71 -2.18
CA LEU A 26 1.68 -9.43 -3.38
C LEU A 26 1.88 -10.94 -3.22
N ASP A 27 3.06 -11.38 -2.77
CA ASP A 27 3.37 -12.79 -2.50
C ASP A 27 2.39 -13.39 -1.48
N ARG A 28 2.02 -12.63 -0.44
CA ARG A 28 1.03 -13.06 0.56
C ARG A 28 -0.36 -13.25 -0.04
N ILE A 29 -0.79 -12.37 -0.94
CA ILE A 29 -2.08 -12.51 -1.62
C ILE A 29 -2.07 -13.76 -2.49
N MET A 30 -1.06 -13.92 -3.34
CA MET A 30 -0.94 -15.07 -4.25
C MET A 30 -0.93 -16.40 -3.48
N ALA A 31 -0.21 -16.46 -2.36
CA ALA A 31 -0.21 -17.63 -1.49
C ALA A 31 -1.57 -17.88 -0.82
N ALA A 32 -2.32 -16.84 -0.48
CA ALA A 32 -3.62 -16.96 0.15
C ALA A 32 -4.73 -17.35 -0.85
N THR A 33 -4.58 -17.02 -2.13
CA THR A 33 -5.56 -17.28 -3.19
C THR A 33 -5.23 -18.50 -4.06
N ASP A 34 -4.18 -19.26 -3.70
CA ASP A 34 -3.65 -20.39 -4.48
C ASP A 34 -3.50 -20.07 -5.99
N THR A 35 -3.13 -18.82 -6.28
CA THR A 35 -3.07 -18.32 -7.66
C THR A 35 -1.68 -18.56 -8.22
N GLY A 36 -1.62 -18.95 -9.50
CA GLY A 36 -0.37 -19.22 -10.21
C GLY A 36 0.59 -18.02 -10.25
N ALA A 37 1.86 -18.29 -10.50
CA ALA A 37 2.91 -17.26 -10.59
C ALA A 37 3.04 -16.60 -11.98
N ASP A 38 2.04 -16.78 -12.83
CA ASP A 38 1.99 -16.17 -14.15
C ASP A 38 1.75 -14.65 -14.08
N GLU A 39 1.99 -13.97 -15.20
CA GLU A 39 1.95 -12.51 -15.28
C GLU A 39 0.53 -11.96 -15.10
N GLU A 40 -0.50 -12.67 -15.58
CA GLU A 40 -1.90 -12.26 -15.48
C GLU A 40 -2.37 -12.32 -14.02
N SER A 41 -2.08 -13.43 -13.34
CA SER A 41 -2.32 -13.63 -11.92
C SER A 41 -1.63 -12.56 -11.06
N ARG A 42 -0.36 -12.24 -11.36
CA ARG A 42 0.37 -11.15 -10.68
C ARG A 42 -0.27 -9.79 -10.93
N HIS A 43 -0.71 -9.52 -12.16
CA HIS A 43 -1.37 -8.26 -12.50
C HIS A 43 -2.70 -8.10 -11.75
N GLY A 44 -3.52 -9.17 -11.72
CA GLY A 44 -4.77 -9.21 -10.96
C GLY A 44 -4.55 -9.00 -9.47
N CYS A 45 -3.54 -9.66 -8.88
CA CYS A 45 -3.19 -9.47 -7.48
C CYS A 45 -2.67 -8.05 -7.19
N ALA A 46 -1.88 -7.45 -8.10
CA ALA A 46 -1.37 -6.09 -7.94
C ALA A 46 -2.48 -5.05 -7.97
N LEU A 47 -3.45 -5.21 -8.89
CA LEU A 47 -4.63 -4.37 -8.96
C LEU A 47 -5.50 -4.51 -7.70
N ALA A 48 -5.72 -5.74 -7.24
CA ALA A 48 -6.48 -6.02 -6.03
C ALA A 48 -5.82 -5.38 -4.79
N LEU A 49 -4.49 -5.49 -4.68
CA LEU A 49 -3.70 -4.88 -3.61
C LEU A 49 -3.78 -3.36 -3.63
N GLY A 50 -3.57 -2.71 -4.78
CA GLY A 50 -3.64 -1.25 -4.90
C GLY A 50 -5.01 -0.71 -4.51
N THR A 51 -6.08 -1.36 -4.97
CA THR A 51 -7.46 -0.99 -4.65
C THR A 51 -7.77 -1.21 -3.15
N ALA A 52 -7.29 -2.30 -2.57
CA ALA A 52 -7.48 -2.59 -1.15
C ALA A 52 -6.72 -1.61 -0.25
N LEU A 53 -5.47 -1.31 -0.60
CA LEU A 53 -4.64 -0.32 0.09
C LEU A 53 -5.30 1.05 0.07
N LEU A 54 -5.80 1.49 -1.09
CA LEU A 54 -6.48 2.79 -1.21
C LEU A 54 -7.66 2.89 -0.24
N ALA A 55 -8.54 1.88 -0.23
CA ALA A 55 -9.72 1.86 0.62
C ALA A 55 -9.36 1.82 2.13
N VAL A 56 -8.43 0.94 2.52
CA VAL A 56 -8.03 0.80 3.93
C VAL A 56 -7.32 2.05 4.44
N VAL A 57 -6.49 2.69 3.61
CA VAL A 57 -5.81 3.94 3.99
C VAL A 57 -6.82 5.08 4.11
N GLN A 58 -7.78 5.18 3.20
CA GLN A 58 -8.85 6.17 3.31
C GLN A 58 -9.61 6.02 4.63
N GLU A 59 -10.06 4.81 4.97
CA GLU A 59 -10.76 4.52 6.23
C GLU A 59 -9.89 4.82 7.47
N TYR A 60 -8.58 4.56 7.39
CA TYR A 60 -7.66 4.95 8.45
C TYR A 60 -7.59 6.48 8.60
N LEU A 61 -7.37 7.21 7.51
CA LEU A 61 -7.23 8.67 7.52
C LEU A 61 -8.52 9.37 7.96
N GLU A 62 -9.69 8.87 7.56
CA GLU A 62 -10.99 9.38 8.03
C GLU A 62 -11.16 9.27 9.56
N ARG A 63 -10.53 8.26 10.19
CA ARG A 63 -10.60 8.06 11.64
C ARG A 63 -9.54 8.83 12.43
N THR A 64 -8.37 9.06 11.83
CA THR A 64 -7.20 9.59 12.56
C THR A 64 -6.77 10.99 12.12
N SER A 65 -7.33 11.50 11.01
CA SER A 65 -6.98 12.77 10.38
C SER A 65 -8.23 13.62 10.14
N ASN A 66 -8.11 14.68 9.34
CA ASN A 66 -9.24 15.50 8.89
C ASN A 66 -9.55 15.24 7.40
N ASP A 67 -10.69 15.75 6.93
CA ASP A 67 -11.17 15.58 5.55
C ASP A 67 -10.16 16.07 4.50
N HIS A 68 -9.41 17.14 4.80
CA HIS A 68 -8.41 17.68 3.89
C HIS A 68 -7.22 16.71 3.67
N ASP A 69 -6.79 16.01 4.72
CA ASP A 69 -5.70 15.02 4.61
C ASP A 69 -6.10 13.78 3.79
N VAL A 70 -7.40 13.44 3.82
CA VAL A 70 -8.02 12.39 3.01
C VAL A 70 -8.08 12.83 1.56
N GLU A 71 -8.60 14.02 1.28
CA GLU A 71 -8.66 14.60 -0.06
C GLU A 71 -7.27 14.66 -0.71
N LEU A 72 -6.27 15.19 0.01
CA LEU A 72 -4.90 15.27 -0.49
C LEU A 72 -4.29 13.88 -0.73
N PHE A 73 -4.64 12.89 0.09
CA PHE A 73 -4.18 11.52 -0.15
C PHE A 73 -4.76 10.95 -1.44
N LEU A 74 -6.05 11.14 -1.67
CA LEU A 74 -6.76 10.65 -2.84
C LEU A 74 -6.36 11.41 -4.12
N GLU A 75 -6.05 12.69 -4.03
CA GLU A 75 -5.52 13.47 -5.16
C GLU A 75 -4.19 12.86 -5.67
N VAL A 76 -3.31 12.48 -4.73
CA VAL A 76 -1.97 11.94 -5.06
C VAL A 76 -2.03 10.46 -5.43
N ASN A 77 -2.84 9.66 -4.74
CA ASN A 77 -2.79 8.19 -4.82
C ASN A 77 -4.06 7.53 -5.35
N GLY A 78 -5.16 8.27 -5.50
CA GLY A 78 -6.46 7.72 -5.88
C GLY A 78 -6.57 7.35 -7.36
N ARG A 79 -5.70 7.91 -8.21
CA ARG A 79 -5.68 7.56 -9.63
C ARG A 79 -4.90 6.27 -9.85
N GLN A 80 -5.58 5.25 -10.38
CA GLN A 80 -4.95 4.03 -10.84
C GLN A 80 -3.91 4.34 -11.93
N PRO A 81 -2.63 3.95 -11.74
CA PRO A 81 -1.58 4.11 -12.75
C PRO A 81 -1.69 3.06 -13.87
N GLU A 82 -1.01 3.30 -14.99
CA GLU A 82 -0.88 2.30 -16.07
C GLU A 82 -0.15 1.04 -15.61
N GLU A 83 0.89 1.21 -14.78
CA GLU A 83 1.61 0.11 -14.14
C GLU A 83 1.01 -0.21 -12.77
N MET A 84 0.19 -1.26 -12.69
CA MET A 84 -0.56 -1.61 -11.46
C MET A 84 0.34 -1.87 -10.25
N VAL A 85 1.52 -2.43 -10.47
CA VAL A 85 2.51 -2.69 -9.41
C VAL A 85 2.96 -1.38 -8.76
N ALA A 86 3.14 -0.32 -9.55
CA ALA A 86 3.56 0.99 -9.04
C ALA A 86 2.51 1.62 -8.11
N TRP A 87 1.24 1.24 -8.22
CA TRP A 87 0.17 1.81 -7.39
C TRP A 87 0.38 1.52 -5.91
N SER A 88 0.61 0.24 -5.59
CA SER A 88 0.85 -0.21 -4.22
C SER A 88 2.11 0.42 -3.64
N VAL A 89 3.16 0.57 -4.47
CA VAL A 89 4.41 1.24 -4.07
C VAL A 89 4.16 2.71 -3.71
N ASN A 90 3.44 3.45 -4.57
CA ASN A 90 3.13 4.86 -4.33
C ASN A 90 2.35 5.07 -3.04
N ILE A 91 1.31 4.26 -2.79
CA ILE A 91 0.51 4.33 -1.57
C ILE A 91 1.38 4.05 -0.34
N LEU A 92 2.15 2.96 -0.34
CA LEU A 92 3.01 2.57 0.78
C LEU A 92 4.12 3.59 1.04
N ALA A 93 4.69 4.18 -0.01
CA ALA A 93 5.66 5.26 0.11
C ALA A 93 5.01 6.50 0.73
N GLY A 94 3.80 6.87 0.30
CA GLY A 94 3.02 7.97 0.88
C GLY A 94 2.78 7.81 2.37
N LEU A 95 2.43 6.60 2.83
CA LEU A 95 2.27 6.30 4.27
C LEU A 95 3.60 6.45 5.03
N ARG A 96 4.71 5.99 4.46
CA ARG A 96 6.04 6.12 5.07
C ARG A 96 6.47 7.58 5.18
N LEU A 97 6.23 8.39 4.14
CA LEU A 97 6.53 9.82 4.13
C LEU A 97 5.67 10.60 5.14
N ARG A 98 4.41 10.18 5.34
CA ARG A 98 3.52 10.68 6.39
C ARG A 98 3.91 10.21 7.80
N ARG A 99 4.92 9.34 7.93
CA ARG A 99 5.41 8.78 9.20
C ARG A 99 4.31 8.13 10.03
N ILE A 100 3.40 7.41 9.36
CA ILE A 100 2.41 6.58 10.06
C ILE A 100 3.14 5.66 11.04
N PRO A 101 2.69 5.55 12.31
CA PRO A 101 3.42 4.74 13.26
C PRO A 101 3.39 3.26 12.86
N THR A 102 4.42 2.52 13.28
CA THR A 102 4.73 1.21 12.68
C THR A 102 3.63 0.17 12.90
N VAL A 103 2.89 0.27 14.00
CA VAL A 103 1.80 -0.67 14.32
C VAL A 103 0.63 -0.48 13.37
N GLU A 104 0.27 0.78 13.12
CA GLU A 104 -0.79 1.22 12.22
C GLU A 104 -0.44 0.90 10.77
N TYR A 105 0.81 1.16 10.36
CA TYR A 105 1.30 0.77 9.04
C TYR A 105 1.15 -0.73 8.79
N ARG A 106 1.54 -1.57 9.76
CA ARG A 106 1.38 -3.03 9.66
C ARG A 106 -0.09 -3.43 9.60
N SER A 107 -0.92 -2.86 10.47
CA SER A 107 -2.36 -3.12 10.47
C SER A 107 -3.02 -2.76 9.14
N ILE A 108 -2.65 -1.64 8.53
CA ILE A 108 -3.12 -1.25 7.18
C ILE A 108 -2.70 -2.30 6.15
N CYS A 109 -1.43 -2.72 6.15
CA CYS A 109 -0.92 -3.71 5.21
C CYS A 109 -1.64 -5.06 5.36
N ASP A 110 -1.84 -5.53 6.59
CA ASP A 110 -2.51 -6.79 6.88
C ASP A 110 -3.99 -6.74 6.44
N SER A 111 -4.71 -5.69 6.80
CA SER A 111 -6.10 -5.47 6.35
C SER A 111 -6.21 -5.40 4.83
N ALA A 112 -5.27 -4.74 4.15
CA ALA A 112 -5.28 -4.64 2.69
C ALA A 112 -5.07 -6.01 2.03
N VAL A 113 -4.17 -6.84 2.54
CA VAL A 113 -3.98 -8.22 2.05
C VAL A 113 -5.26 -9.04 2.23
N GLU A 114 -5.89 -8.98 3.40
CA GLU A 114 -7.15 -9.69 3.64
C GLU A 114 -8.27 -9.25 2.69
N VAL A 115 -8.43 -7.93 2.50
CA VAL A 115 -9.44 -7.38 1.59
C VAL A 115 -9.17 -7.79 0.15
N ALA A 116 -7.92 -7.71 -0.31
CA ALA A 116 -7.53 -8.11 -1.66
C ALA A 116 -7.78 -9.60 -1.90
N ALA A 117 -7.33 -10.46 -0.98
CA ALA A 117 -7.53 -11.91 -1.08
C ALA A 117 -9.02 -12.27 -1.07
N ARG A 118 -9.84 -11.66 -0.20
CA ARG A 118 -11.30 -11.90 -0.18
C ARG A 118 -11.95 -11.54 -1.53
N ARG A 119 -11.57 -10.40 -2.13
CA ARG A 119 -12.12 -9.94 -3.42
C ARG A 119 -11.78 -10.87 -4.58
N LEU A 120 -10.57 -11.41 -4.61
CA LEU A 120 -10.13 -12.35 -5.64
C LEU A 120 -10.90 -13.68 -5.53
N HIS A 121 -11.10 -14.20 -4.32
CA HIS A 121 -11.91 -15.41 -4.10
C HIS A 121 -13.38 -15.22 -4.50
N SER A 122 -13.98 -14.05 -4.26
CA SER A 122 -15.38 -13.79 -4.62
C SER A 122 -15.61 -13.52 -6.11
N SER A 123 -14.55 -13.33 -6.88
CA SER A 123 -14.61 -13.06 -8.32
C SER A 123 -14.29 -14.29 -9.18
N SER A 124 -13.91 -15.41 -8.55
CA SER A 124 -13.68 -16.72 -9.18
C SER A 124 -14.96 -17.56 -9.16
#